data_AF-D3IVW0-F1
#
_entry.id   AF-D3IVW0-F1
#
_cell.length_a   1.000
_cell.length_b   1.000
_cell.length_c   1.000
_cell.angle_alpha   90.00
_cell.angle_beta   90.00
_cell.angle_gamma   90.00
#
_symmetry.space_group_name_H-M   'P 1'
#
loop_
_entity.id
_entity.type
_entity.pdbx_description
1 polymer ?
#
loop_
_entity_poly.entity_id
_entity_poly.type
_entity_poly.pdbx_seq_one_letter_code
_entity_poly.pdbx_strand_id
1 'polypeptide(L)'
;GFMTKIKKLLETVCHNCGKILVDESNPAFADALRYRDPKRRFDAMWRLCKPKMVCETASSSNDDNMDKPKELKHDHGGCGNVQPEVRREGLRLNGTWKAQKGDEENEGQQPEKKPITPQMALNIFRHISTEEIRKMGLSSDYARPEWMIITVLPVPPPPVRPSISVDGGNGMRGEDDLTYKLGDIIRANGNVRRCETEGSPAHV
;
A
#
# COMPACT_ATOMS: atom_id res chain seq x y z
N GLY A 1 11.18 3.42 8.69
CA GLY A 1 10.78 2.76 7.42
C GLY A 1 9.36 3.13 7.02
N PHE A 2 8.94 2.80 5.80
CA PHE A 2 7.70 3.29 5.20
C PHE A 2 6.44 2.44 5.46
N MET A 3 6.57 1.28 6.13
CA MET A 3 5.46 0.34 6.39
C MET A 3 4.17 0.99 6.92
N THR A 4 4.30 1.93 7.86
CA THR A 4 3.14 2.64 8.42
C THR A 4 2.45 3.52 7.36
N LYS A 5 3.22 4.18 6.50
CA LYS A 5 2.69 5.05 5.44
C LYS A 5 2.06 4.23 4.30
N ILE A 6 2.71 3.12 3.91
CA ILE A 6 2.20 2.14 2.95
C ILE A 6 0.84 1.62 3.42
N LYS A 7 0.73 1.18 4.68
CA LYS A 7 -0.54 0.73 5.26
C LYS A 7 -1.63 1.80 5.15
N LYS A 8 -1.34 3.03 5.58
CA LYS A 8 -2.33 4.12 5.50
C LYS A 8 -2.75 4.41 4.06
N LEU A 9 -1.83 4.37 3.10
CA LEU A 9 -2.16 4.55 1.69
C LEU A 9 -3.08 3.45 1.17
N LEU A 10 -2.82 2.19 1.49
CA LEU A 10 -3.70 1.07 1.16
C LEU A 10 -5.09 1.18 1.83
N GLU A 11 -5.23 1.93 2.92
CA GLU A 11 -6.51 2.25 3.55
C GLU A 11 -7.16 3.54 3.00
N THR A 12 -6.47 4.26 2.11
CA THR A 12 -6.93 5.55 1.56
C THR A 12 -7.44 5.41 0.12
N VAL A 13 -6.83 4.51 -0.67
CA VAL A 13 -7.16 4.31 -2.07
C VAL A 13 -7.77 2.94 -2.34
N CYS A 14 -8.55 2.84 -3.41
CA CYS A 14 -9.08 1.59 -3.91
C CYS A 14 -7.97 0.69 -4.45
N HIS A 15 -7.98 -0.59 -4.06
CA HIS A 15 -6.97 -1.58 -4.47
C HIS A 15 -7.07 -1.98 -5.95
N ASN A 16 -8.18 -1.66 -6.61
CA ASN A 16 -8.38 -1.96 -8.03
C ASN A 16 -8.10 -0.75 -8.94
N CYS A 17 -8.77 0.39 -8.73
CA CYS A 17 -8.66 1.56 -9.61
C CYS A 17 -7.69 2.65 -9.12
N GLY A 18 -7.16 2.57 -7.89
CA GLY A 18 -6.20 3.54 -7.36
C GLY A 18 -6.78 4.90 -6.94
N LYS A 19 -8.10 5.08 -7.00
CA LYS A 19 -8.80 6.31 -6.60
C LYS A 19 -8.98 6.42 -5.09
N ILE A 20 -8.94 7.62 -4.53
CA ILE A 20 -9.25 7.88 -3.13
C ILE A 20 -10.72 7.53 -2.86
N LEU A 21 -10.99 6.84 -1.74
CA LEU A 21 -12.30 6.26 -1.43
C LEU A 21 -13.38 7.28 -1.01
N VAL A 22 -12.99 8.54 -0.81
CA VAL A 22 -13.86 9.65 -0.43
C VAL A 22 -13.45 10.85 -1.26
N ASP A 23 -14.42 11.68 -1.64
CA ASP A 23 -14.18 12.86 -2.46
C ASP A 23 -14.86 14.12 -1.88
N GLU A 24 -14.87 15.20 -2.67
CA GLU A 24 -15.32 16.53 -2.27
C GLU A 24 -16.81 16.63 -1.90
N SER A 25 -17.61 15.59 -2.18
CA SER A 25 -19.00 15.52 -1.70
C SER A 25 -19.12 15.43 -0.19
N ASN A 26 -18.08 14.91 0.48
CA ASN A 26 -18.01 14.88 1.93
C ASN A 26 -17.44 16.23 2.41
N PRO A 27 -18.18 17.04 3.20
CA PRO A 27 -17.70 18.34 3.67
C PRO A 27 -16.38 18.26 4.43
N ALA A 28 -16.16 17.19 5.21
CA ALA A 28 -14.92 16.98 5.95
C ALA A 28 -13.73 16.69 5.01
N PHE A 29 -13.97 16.09 3.85
CA PHE A 29 -12.93 15.90 2.83
C PHE A 29 -12.60 17.22 2.13
N ALA A 30 -13.63 18.01 1.77
CA ALA A 30 -13.44 19.35 1.22
C ALA A 30 -12.64 20.25 2.19
N ASP A 31 -12.90 20.16 3.50
CA ASP A 31 -12.12 20.85 4.52
C ASP A 31 -10.70 20.29 4.66
N ALA A 32 -10.51 18.96 4.53
CA ALA A 32 -9.18 18.37 4.56
C ALA A 32 -8.29 18.87 3.41
N LEU A 33 -8.86 19.10 2.22
CA LEU A 33 -8.14 19.67 1.08
C LEU A 33 -7.59 21.08 1.35
N ARG A 34 -8.22 21.84 2.26
CA ARG A 34 -7.79 23.20 2.64
C ARG A 34 -6.57 23.21 3.57
N TYR A 35 -6.18 22.06 4.14
CA TYR A 35 -4.99 22.01 4.99
C TYR A 35 -3.70 22.25 4.19
N ARG A 36 -3.03 23.36 4.52
CA ARG A 36 -1.72 23.71 3.94
C ARG A 36 -0.62 22.71 4.29
N ASP A 37 -0.64 22.19 5.51
CA ASP A 37 0.31 21.17 5.95
C ASP A 37 -0.01 19.81 5.30
N PRO A 38 0.88 19.25 4.45
CA PRO A 38 0.59 18.03 3.70
C PRO A 38 0.42 16.80 4.60
N LYS A 39 1.09 16.76 5.75
CA LYS A 39 1.01 15.65 6.70
C LYS A 39 -0.34 15.61 7.40
N ARG A 40 -0.85 16.76 7.84
CA ARG A 40 -2.19 16.93 8.42
C ARG A 40 -3.28 16.66 7.39
N ARG A 41 -3.12 17.15 6.16
CA ARG A 41 -4.02 16.86 5.04
C ARG A 41 -4.17 15.36 4.80
N PHE A 42 -3.04 14.66 4.64
CA PHE A 42 -3.05 13.21 4.47
C PHE A 42 -3.73 12.49 5.63
N ASP A 43 -3.42 12.86 6.88
CA ASP A 43 -3.98 12.17 8.05
C ASP A 43 -5.49 12.39 8.19
N ALA A 44 -5.98 13.59 7.86
CA ALA A 44 -7.41 13.88 7.82
C ALA A 44 -8.14 13.06 6.74
N MET A 45 -7.61 13.03 5.51
CA MET A 45 -8.19 12.25 4.42
C MET A 45 -8.18 10.75 4.72
N TRP A 46 -7.06 10.23 5.23
CA TRP A 46 -6.93 8.82 5.63
C TRP A 46 -7.99 8.42 6.68
N ARG A 47 -8.27 9.27 7.68
CA ARG A 47 -9.31 8.98 8.68
C ARG A 47 -10.71 8.86 8.08
N LEU A 48 -11.00 9.62 7.02
CA LEU A 48 -12.27 9.57 6.30
C LEU A 48 -12.37 8.33 5.40
N CYS A 49 -11.25 7.93 4.77
CA CYS A 49 -11.21 6.79 3.85
C CYS A 49 -11.13 5.44 4.57
N LYS A 50 -10.40 5.36 5.69
CA LYS A 50 -10.20 4.12 6.46
C LYS A 50 -11.48 3.32 6.76
N PRO A 51 -12.63 3.92 7.15
CA PRO A 51 -13.85 3.16 7.39
C PRO A 51 -14.58 2.72 6.11
N LYS A 52 -14.21 3.21 4.92
CA LYS A 52 -14.85 2.85 3.66
C LYS A 52 -14.35 1.48 3.19
N MET A 53 -15.29 0.54 3.09
CA MET A 53 -15.02 -0.85 2.67
C MET A 53 -15.53 -1.14 1.25
N VAL A 54 -16.01 -0.13 0.52
CA VAL A 54 -16.48 -0.27 -0.87
C VAL A 54 -16.05 0.98 -1.63
N CYS A 55 -15.54 0.80 -2.86
CA CYS A 55 -15.27 1.89 -3.77
C CYS A 55 -16.57 2.29 -4.49
N GLU A 56 -17.35 3.18 -3.89
CA GLU A 56 -18.67 3.62 -4.36
C GLU A 56 -18.67 4.02 -5.85
N THR A 57 -19.72 3.60 -6.58
CA THR A 57 -19.98 3.94 -7.98
C THR A 57 -21.49 4.11 -8.19
N ALA A 58 -21.91 4.96 -9.13
CA ALA A 58 -23.33 5.17 -9.44
C ALA A 58 -24.08 3.88 -9.81
N SER A 59 -23.38 2.87 -10.33
CA SER A 59 -23.97 1.64 -10.86
C SER A 59 -24.21 0.54 -9.82
N SER A 60 -23.65 0.63 -8.60
CA SER A 60 -23.78 -0.41 -7.58
C SER A 60 -25.00 -0.26 -6.67
N SER A 61 -25.84 0.74 -6.88
CA SER A 61 -27.06 0.94 -6.11
C SER A 61 -28.24 0.13 -6.68
N ASN A 62 -28.21 -1.19 -6.52
CA ASN A 62 -29.44 -1.97 -6.45
C ASN A 62 -30.05 -1.71 -5.05
N ASP A 63 -30.70 -0.57 -4.89
CA ASP A 63 -31.46 -0.25 -3.69
C ASP A 63 -32.88 -0.82 -3.88
N ASP A 64 -33.10 -2.06 -3.43
CA ASP A 64 -34.41 -2.73 -3.36
C ASP A 64 -35.35 -2.11 -2.30
N ASN A 65 -35.14 -0.84 -1.94
CA ASN A 65 -35.94 -0.12 -0.97
C ASN A 65 -36.69 1.04 -1.64
N MET A 66 -37.88 0.72 -2.15
CA MET A 66 -38.79 1.64 -2.87
C MET A 66 -39.38 2.76 -1.99
N ASP A 67 -39.08 2.84 -0.69
CA ASP A 67 -39.75 3.72 0.27
C ASP A 67 -38.94 4.93 0.77
N LYS A 68 -37.76 5.21 0.20
CA LYS A 68 -37.04 6.47 0.48
C LYS A 68 -36.98 7.35 -0.77
N PRO A 69 -37.23 8.68 -0.67
CA PRO A 69 -37.00 9.58 -1.78
C PRO A 69 -35.54 9.38 -2.24
N LYS A 70 -35.35 9.13 -3.54
CA LYS A 70 -34.04 8.99 -4.17
C LYS A 70 -33.26 10.29 -3.96
N GLU A 71 -32.56 10.41 -2.83
CA GLU A 71 -31.43 11.32 -2.74
C GLU A 71 -30.50 10.95 -3.90
N LEU A 72 -30.09 11.95 -4.69
CA LEU A 72 -29.06 11.81 -5.71
C LEU A 72 -27.79 11.33 -4.99
N LYS A 73 -27.63 10.00 -4.86
CA LYS A 73 -26.46 9.40 -4.21
C LYS A 73 -25.26 9.78 -5.06
N HIS A 74 -24.39 10.57 -4.45
CA HIS A 74 -23.20 11.12 -5.06
C HIS A 74 -22.29 9.99 -5.58
N ASP A 75 -21.88 10.09 -6.84
CA ASP A 75 -20.93 9.17 -7.45
C ASP A 75 -19.56 9.85 -7.54
N HIS A 76 -18.61 9.36 -6.74
CA HIS A 76 -17.24 9.84 -6.85
C HIS A 76 -16.50 9.20 -8.02
N GLY A 77 -17.11 8.32 -8.82
CA GLY A 77 -16.55 7.66 -9.99
C GLY A 77 -15.61 6.51 -9.63
N GLY A 78 -15.97 5.70 -8.64
CA GLY A 78 -15.28 4.48 -8.24
C GLY A 78 -15.65 3.27 -9.09
N CYS A 79 -15.19 2.07 -8.69
CA CYS A 79 -15.34 0.84 -9.48
C CYS A 79 -16.22 -0.24 -8.83
N GLY A 80 -16.86 0.03 -7.69
CA GLY A 80 -17.76 -0.89 -6.97
C GLY A 80 -17.07 -1.97 -6.12
N ASN A 81 -15.74 -2.16 -6.24
CA ASN A 81 -15.05 -3.25 -5.57
C ASN A 81 -14.97 -3.07 -4.04
N VAL A 82 -15.08 -4.18 -3.32
CA VAL A 82 -14.92 -4.26 -1.86
C VAL A 82 -13.44 -4.06 -1.48
N GLN A 83 -13.21 -3.26 -0.44
CA GLN A 83 -11.89 -2.94 0.08
C GLN A 83 -11.59 -3.75 1.35
N PRO A 84 -10.33 -4.18 1.55
CA PRO A 84 -9.94 -4.95 2.73
C PRO A 84 -9.76 -4.08 3.97
N GLU A 85 -9.99 -4.68 5.14
CA GLU A 85 -9.41 -4.21 6.39
C GLU A 85 -7.91 -4.58 6.42
N VAL A 86 -7.03 -3.57 6.34
CA VAL A 86 -5.57 -3.78 6.30
C VAL A 86 -4.99 -3.88 7.71
N ARG A 87 -4.35 -5.00 8.03
CA ARG A 87 -3.63 -5.24 9.29
C ARG A 87 -2.15 -5.46 9.06
N ARG A 88 -1.34 -5.03 10.03
CA ARG A 88 0.12 -5.21 10.02
C ARG A 88 0.52 -6.23 11.08
N GLU A 89 1.27 -7.24 10.66
CA GLU A 89 1.86 -8.28 11.50
C GLU A 89 3.37 -8.31 11.23
N GLY A 90 4.15 -7.65 12.10
CA GLY A 90 5.60 -7.47 11.91
C GLY A 90 5.94 -6.70 10.62
N LEU A 91 6.53 -7.40 9.65
CA LEU A 91 6.89 -6.88 8.31
C LEU A 91 5.86 -7.26 7.23
N ARG A 92 4.79 -7.97 7.58
CA ARG A 92 3.74 -8.39 6.64
C ARG A 92 2.50 -7.49 6.78
N LEU A 93 1.80 -7.31 5.67
CA LEU A 93 0.46 -6.72 5.62
C LEU A 93 -0.52 -7.80 5.18
N ASN A 94 -1.66 -7.88 5.86
CA ASN A 94 -2.76 -8.77 5.51
C ASN A 94 -4.02 -7.95 5.28
N GLY A 95 -4.77 -8.27 4.23
CA GLY A 95 -6.10 -7.74 4.00
C GLY A 95 -7.14 -8.75 4.43
N THR A 96 -8.21 -8.27 5.06
CA THR A 96 -9.39 -9.09 5.36
C THR A 96 -10.61 -8.51 4.63
N TRP A 97 -11.21 -9.30 3.75
CA TRP A 97 -12.46 -8.96 3.06
C TRP A 97 -13.62 -9.61 3.80
N LYS A 98 -14.63 -8.82 4.14
CA LYS A 98 -15.85 -9.31 4.81
C LYS A 98 -16.96 -9.40 3.78
N ALA A 99 -17.81 -10.42 3.89
CA ALA A 99 -19.05 -10.50 3.13
C ALA A 99 -19.90 -9.24 3.39
N GLN A 100 -20.53 -8.72 2.34
CA GLN A 100 -21.39 -7.55 2.44
C GLN A 100 -22.73 -7.94 3.09
N LYS A 101 -23.24 -7.12 4.00
CA LYS A 101 -24.55 -7.37 4.63
C LYS A 101 -25.66 -7.27 3.57
N GLY A 102 -26.55 -8.26 3.53
CA GLY A 102 -27.66 -8.32 2.56
C GLY A 102 -27.39 -9.15 1.31
N ASP A 103 -26.23 -9.80 1.21
CA ASP A 103 -25.94 -10.80 0.19
C ASP A 103 -26.27 -12.19 0.78
N GLU A 104 -27.54 -12.62 0.69
CA GLU A 104 -28.07 -13.86 1.32
C GLU A 104 -27.27 -15.11 0.90
N GLU A 105 -26.60 -15.08 -0.25
CA GLU A 105 -25.76 -16.17 -0.77
C GLU A 105 -24.38 -16.22 -0.10
N ASN A 106 -23.89 -15.09 0.43
CA ASN A 106 -22.60 -14.94 1.11
C ASN A 106 -22.73 -14.67 2.62
N GLU A 107 -23.94 -14.51 3.16
CA GLU A 107 -24.19 -14.39 4.60
C GLU A 107 -23.75 -15.67 5.32
N GLY A 108 -22.60 -15.60 5.99
CA GLY A 108 -22.02 -16.70 6.76
C GLY A 108 -20.66 -17.18 6.24
N GLN A 109 -20.19 -16.70 5.09
CA GLN A 109 -18.81 -16.96 4.67
C GLN A 109 -17.82 -16.32 5.64
N GLN A 110 -16.84 -17.11 6.07
CA GLN A 110 -15.77 -16.59 6.91
C GLN A 110 -15.01 -15.49 6.17
N PRO A 111 -14.62 -14.41 6.87
CA PRO A 111 -13.91 -13.32 6.24
C PRO A 111 -12.60 -13.81 5.63
N GLU A 112 -12.41 -13.53 4.34
CA GLU A 112 -11.26 -13.99 3.59
C GLU A 112 -10.03 -13.16 3.99
N LYS A 113 -9.01 -13.82 4.57
CA LYS A 113 -7.74 -13.19 4.93
C LYS A 113 -6.68 -13.55 3.88
N LYS A 114 -6.16 -12.55 3.17
CA LYS A 114 -5.08 -12.71 2.18
C LYS A 114 -3.89 -11.82 2.52
N PRO A 115 -2.65 -12.28 2.28
CA PRO A 115 -1.48 -11.42 2.40
C PRO A 115 -1.48 -10.35 1.30
N ILE A 116 -1.13 -9.12 1.66
CA ILE A 116 -0.85 -8.04 0.70
C ILE A 116 0.65 -8.05 0.44
N THR A 117 1.05 -8.63 -0.68
CA THR A 117 2.48 -8.71 -1.04
C THR A 117 3.02 -7.34 -1.44
N PRO A 118 4.35 -7.13 -1.36
CA PRO A 118 4.97 -5.90 -1.87
C PRO A 118 4.63 -5.63 -3.34
N GLN A 119 4.54 -6.68 -4.16
CA GLN A 119 4.15 -6.56 -5.57
C GLN A 119 2.71 -6.08 -5.75
N MET A 120 1.77 -6.55 -4.93
CA MET A 120 0.39 -6.07 -4.95
C MET A 120 0.32 -4.59 -4.56
N ALA A 121 0.98 -4.20 -3.46
CA ALA A 121 1.03 -2.80 -3.04
C ALA A 121 1.66 -1.89 -4.11
N LEU A 122 2.74 -2.34 -4.75
CA LEU A 122 3.37 -1.63 -5.86
C LEU A 122 2.41 -1.42 -7.03
N ASN A 123 1.68 -2.47 -7.42
CA ASN A 123 0.70 -2.38 -8.51
C ASN A 123 -0.42 -1.39 -8.15
N ILE A 124 -0.98 -1.46 -6.94
CA ILE A 124 -2.00 -0.51 -6.46
C ILE A 124 -1.48 0.92 -6.55
N PHE A 125 -0.28 1.17 -6.04
CA PHE A 125 0.31 2.51 -6.00
C PHE A 125 0.60 3.09 -7.39
N ARG A 126 0.92 2.24 -8.38
CA ARG A 126 1.07 2.66 -9.78
C ARG A 126 -0.24 3.12 -10.43
N HIS A 127 -1.40 2.63 -9.97
CA HIS A 127 -2.71 3.06 -10.48
C HIS A 127 -3.15 4.41 -9.92
N ILE A 128 -2.52 4.91 -8.84
CA ILE A 128 -2.86 6.21 -8.27
C ILE A 128 -2.41 7.31 -9.24
N SER A 129 -3.37 8.11 -9.70
CA SER A 129 -3.09 9.22 -10.60
C SER A 129 -2.31 10.34 -9.93
N THR A 130 -1.60 11.16 -10.72
CA THR A 130 -0.87 12.34 -10.22
C THR A 130 -1.78 13.32 -9.49
N GLU A 131 -3.04 13.44 -9.91
CA GLU A 131 -4.04 14.30 -9.27
C GLU A 131 -4.35 13.80 -7.85
N GLU A 132 -4.62 12.50 -7.69
CA GLU A 132 -4.93 11.88 -6.41
C GLU A 132 -3.72 11.95 -5.45
N ILE A 133 -2.50 11.76 -5.96
CA ILE A 133 -1.25 11.96 -5.20
C ILE A 133 -1.18 13.38 -4.62
N ARG A 134 -1.49 14.40 -5.44
CA ARG A 134 -1.46 15.81 -5.01
C ARG A 134 -2.59 16.14 -4.03
N LYS A 135 -3.79 15.60 -4.23
CA LYS A 135 -4.93 15.75 -3.30
C LYS A 135 -4.56 15.25 -1.91
N MET A 136 -3.97 14.05 -1.81
CA MET A 136 -3.49 13.44 -0.57
C MET A 136 -2.34 14.19 0.12
N GLY A 137 -1.75 15.20 -0.53
CA GLY A 137 -0.59 15.91 -0.02
C GLY A 137 0.72 15.16 -0.12
N LEU A 138 0.86 14.33 -1.15
CA LEU A 138 2.13 13.73 -1.56
C LEU A 138 2.71 14.49 -2.76
N SER A 139 3.99 14.25 -3.06
CA SER A 139 4.68 14.85 -4.20
C SER A 139 4.79 13.84 -5.35
N SER A 140 4.36 14.24 -6.54
CA SER A 140 4.53 13.45 -7.76
C SER A 140 5.97 13.36 -8.26
N ASP A 141 6.81 14.30 -7.84
CA ASP A 141 8.15 14.46 -8.42
C ASP A 141 9.23 13.93 -7.49
N TYR A 142 8.99 13.97 -6.17
CA TYR A 142 9.97 13.62 -5.15
C TYR A 142 9.55 12.46 -4.25
N ALA A 143 8.26 12.14 -4.16
CA ALA A 143 7.75 11.20 -3.15
C ALA A 143 6.53 10.41 -3.65
N ARG A 144 6.66 9.78 -4.82
CA ARG A 144 5.60 8.95 -5.38
C ARG A 144 5.33 7.72 -4.50
N PRO A 145 4.06 7.32 -4.29
CA PRO A 145 3.70 6.18 -3.45
C PRO A 145 4.45 4.89 -3.76
N GLU A 146 4.60 4.56 -5.05
CA GLU A 146 5.27 3.36 -5.52
C GLU A 146 6.74 3.27 -5.13
N TRP A 147 7.42 4.40 -4.89
CA TRP A 147 8.84 4.42 -4.51
C TRP A 147 9.09 3.98 -3.08
N MET A 148 8.04 3.86 -2.26
CA MET A 148 8.15 3.24 -0.93
C MET A 148 8.37 1.73 -1.00
N ILE A 149 8.14 1.11 -2.17
CA ILE A 149 8.45 -0.30 -2.42
C ILE A 149 9.79 -0.39 -3.16
N ILE A 150 10.79 -0.98 -2.50
CA ILE A 150 12.14 -1.12 -3.05
C ILE A 150 12.14 -2.24 -4.10
N THR A 151 12.40 -1.87 -5.35
CA THR A 151 12.64 -2.81 -6.47
C THR A 151 14.11 -2.85 -6.88
N VAL A 152 14.83 -1.75 -6.67
CA VAL A 152 16.27 -1.63 -6.86
C VAL A 152 16.86 -1.11 -5.55
N LEU A 153 17.70 -1.92 -4.90
CA LEU A 153 18.39 -1.54 -3.68
C LEU A 153 19.73 -0.86 -4.04
N PRO A 154 19.93 0.43 -3.72
CA PRO A 154 21.20 1.10 -3.98
C PRO A 154 22.31 0.52 -3.10
N VAL A 155 23.47 0.26 -3.70
CA VAL A 155 24.66 -0.23 -2.99
C VAL A 155 25.58 0.96 -2.69
N PRO A 156 25.85 1.27 -1.41
CA PRO A 156 26.70 2.39 -1.04
C PRO A 156 28.18 2.16 -1.44
N PRO A 157 28.93 3.23 -1.78
CA PRO A 157 30.33 3.12 -2.18
C PRO A 157 31.24 2.83 -0.97
N PRO A 158 32.49 2.35 -1.17
CA PRO A 158 33.41 1.98 -0.10
C PRO A 158 33.62 3.01 1.03
N PRO A 159 33.64 4.34 0.78
CA PRO A 159 33.76 5.31 1.88
C PRO A 159 32.62 5.26 2.90
N VAL A 160 31.44 4.76 2.51
CA VAL A 160 30.27 4.59 3.38
C VAL A 160 30.24 3.20 4.03
N ARG A 161 31.09 2.27 3.56
CA ARG A 161 31.24 0.90 4.09
C ARG A 161 32.74 0.53 4.22
N PRO A 162 33.50 1.25 5.06
CA PRO A 162 34.96 1.17 5.09
C PRO A 162 35.46 -0.18 5.64
N SER A 163 36.48 -0.76 5.00
CA SER A 163 37.16 -1.94 5.54
C SER A 163 38.29 -1.54 6.48
N ILE A 164 38.50 -2.30 7.55
CA ILE A 164 39.67 -2.20 8.41
C ILE A 164 40.72 -3.25 8.00
N SER A 165 41.99 -2.85 7.97
CA SER A 165 43.10 -3.79 7.87
C SER A 165 43.97 -3.64 9.10
N VAL A 166 44.12 -4.72 9.87
CA VAL A 166 45.13 -4.78 10.92
C VAL A 166 46.46 -5.06 10.20
N ASP A 167 47.49 -4.24 10.41
CA ASP A 167 48.85 -4.38 9.82
C ASP A 167 49.07 -3.99 8.35
N GLY A 168 48.56 -2.83 7.93
CA GLY A 168 49.17 -2.08 6.81
C GLY A 168 49.25 -2.80 5.45
N GLY A 169 48.23 -3.61 5.12
CA GLY A 169 48.07 -4.22 3.79
C GLY A 169 48.28 -5.73 3.71
N ASN A 170 48.96 -6.34 4.69
CA ASN A 170 49.26 -7.79 4.70
C ASN A 170 48.55 -8.59 5.81
N GLY A 171 47.86 -7.94 6.75
CA GLY A 171 47.11 -8.62 7.81
C GLY A 171 45.64 -8.89 7.46
N MET A 172 44.92 -9.49 8.41
CA MET A 172 43.51 -9.85 8.26
C MET A 172 42.66 -8.60 7.99
N ARG A 173 41.86 -8.68 6.92
CA ARG A 173 40.95 -7.61 6.51
C ARG A 173 39.57 -7.84 7.14
N GLY A 174 39.11 -6.91 7.97
CA GLY A 174 37.75 -6.86 8.49
C GLY A 174 36.91 -5.96 7.61
N GLU A 175 35.81 -6.47 7.05
CA GLU A 175 34.89 -5.66 6.26
C GLU A 175 33.86 -4.97 7.17
N ASP A 176 33.24 -3.90 6.69
CA ASP A 176 32.15 -3.22 7.39
C ASP A 176 30.89 -4.11 7.53
N ASP A 177 30.13 -3.93 8.61
CA ASP A 177 28.87 -4.65 8.84
C ASP A 177 27.85 -4.49 7.70
N LEU A 178 27.81 -3.31 7.04
CA LEU A 178 26.96 -3.09 5.86
C LEU A 178 27.38 -4.02 4.72
N THR A 179 28.68 -4.23 4.50
CA THR A 179 29.18 -5.14 3.48
C THR A 179 28.73 -6.57 3.77
N TYR A 180 28.82 -7.02 5.03
CA TYR A 180 28.33 -8.35 5.42
C TYR A 180 26.82 -8.50 5.21
N LYS A 181 26.01 -7.52 5.62
CA LYS A 181 24.55 -7.57 5.45
C LYS A 181 24.12 -7.48 3.98
N LEU A 182 24.82 -6.71 3.15
CA LEU A 182 24.59 -6.71 1.70
C LEU A 182 24.89 -8.09 1.10
N GLY A 183 25.95 -8.75 1.56
CA GLY A 183 26.26 -10.15 1.19
C GLY A 183 25.14 -11.11 1.56
N ASP A 184 24.58 -11.01 2.77
CA ASP A 184 23.40 -11.79 3.20
C ASP A 184 22.19 -11.57 2.29
N ILE A 185 21.88 -10.32 1.96
CA ILE A 185 20.75 -9.95 1.08
C ILE A 185 20.94 -10.55 -0.32
N ILE A 186 22.13 -10.43 -0.91
CA ILE A 186 22.41 -10.95 -2.25
C ILE A 186 22.28 -12.48 -2.28
N ARG A 187 22.80 -13.18 -1.27
CA ARG A 187 22.67 -14.64 -1.17
C ARG A 187 21.21 -15.07 -1.06
N ALA A 188 20.43 -14.42 -0.19
CA ALA A 188 19.01 -14.72 -0.03
C ALA A 188 18.23 -14.47 -1.34
N ASN A 189 18.49 -13.34 -2.02
CA ASN A 189 17.86 -13.02 -3.29
C ASN A 189 18.22 -14.01 -4.41
N GLY A 190 19.48 -14.45 -4.46
CA GLY A 190 19.93 -15.49 -5.40
C GLY A 190 19.23 -16.83 -5.18
N ASN A 191 19.04 -17.23 -3.92
CA ASN A 191 18.32 -18.44 -3.57
C ASN A 191 16.84 -18.38 -4.02
N VAL A 192 16.15 -17.27 -3.74
CA VAL A 192 14.75 -17.07 -4.17
C VAL A 192 14.64 -17.18 -5.69
N ARG A 193 15.51 -16.48 -6.43
CA ARG A 193 15.50 -16.51 -7.91
C ARG A 193 15.73 -17.92 -8.47
N ARG A 194 16.59 -18.71 -7.84
CA ARG A 194 16.82 -20.10 -8.22
C ARG A 194 15.56 -20.94 -7.98
N CYS A 195 14.95 -20.84 -6.80
CA CYS A 195 13.71 -21.54 -6.48
C CYS A 195 12.58 -21.22 -7.47
N GLU A 196 12.43 -19.95 -7.87
CA GLU A 196 11.46 -19.54 -8.90
C GLU A 196 11.75 -20.17 -10.27
N THR A 197 13.03 -20.24 -10.67
CA THR A 197 13.44 -20.81 -11.97
C THR A 197 13.25 -22.33 -12.00
N GLU A 198 13.48 -23.01 -10.88
CA GLU A 198 13.35 -24.46 -10.74
C GLU A 198 11.89 -24.91 -10.51
N GLY A 199 10.94 -23.97 -10.38
CA GLY A 199 9.54 -24.27 -10.12
C GLY A 199 9.29 -24.83 -8.72
N SER A 200 10.13 -24.45 -7.75
CA SER A 200 9.97 -24.88 -6.36
C SER A 200 8.61 -24.46 -5.80
N PRO A 201 8.01 -25.24 -4.86
CA PRO A 201 6.70 -24.93 -4.31
C PRO A 201 6.68 -23.55 -3.63
N ALA A 202 5.61 -22.79 -3.82
CA ALA A 202 5.47 -21.41 -3.30
C ALA A 202 5.46 -21.26 -1.76
N HIS A 203 5.59 -22.36 -1.01
CA HIS A 203 5.58 -22.41 0.45
C HIS A 203 6.92 -22.86 1.05
N VAL A 204 7.97 -23.05 0.24
CA VAL A 204 9.34 -23.39 0.67
C VAL A 204 10.17 -22.13 0.90
#